data_AF-A0A7X9RWS9-F1
#
_entry.id   AF-A0A7X9RWS9-F1
#
_cell.length_a   1.000
_cell.length_b   1.000
_cell.length_c   1.000
_cell.angle_alpha   90.00
_cell.angle_beta   90.00
_cell.angle_gamma   90.00
#
_symmetry.space_group_name_H-M   'P 1'
#
loop_
_entity.id
_entity.type
_entity.pdbx_description
1 polymer ?
#
loop_
_entity_poly.entity_id
_entity_poly.type
_entity_poly.pdbx_seq_one_letter_code
_entity_poly.pdbx_strand_id
1 'polypeptide(L)'
;MLKSFIKIGLILLIGIQAYAQKNQKPNILLINVDDMGWADVGYNGGKEYHTPNIDKLANESIIFPNGYAGAANCAPSRACLMTGQTTSRHGISTVPPANRGPVFSRKLNAVPTEKHLKGGAYTMGSLLQQNGYQTAIFGKWHLSEDARYHGFDYAIAAGPKGHPNSYFSPYSLFNIEDGEDGEYLTDRLTDEAIIYLKKERKKKQPFFLYLPYYAIHTPLMGKQALKQKYKGVKQKDGHGVNLDYAALIENTDWNVGRLLETLDKLKLTDNTIIIFTSDNGGIYTYSHQLPLRAGKGSYYEGGIKVPTLFKWKGKWAEGKEIQNRVTHLDYLPTVLELTGTEMPANYPLDGNSIVPLLADEGSFENDRPIFFHFPIYLQAYSKGGDDARDALFRTRPGSVVIKGNWKLHYYYEDNAKELYNLENDISERDNLADKNPQKANEMYQLLQDWLKETGSKTPTEANPKYDAAKEKTELEKYQ
;
A
#
# COMPACT_ATOMS: atom_id res chain seq x y z
N MET A 1 41.77 -48.21 34.24
CA MET A 1 40.72 -48.31 33.19
C MET A 1 39.41 -47.57 33.56
N LEU A 2 39.45 -46.40 34.21
CA LEU A 2 38.21 -45.69 34.59
C LEU A 2 38.32 -44.15 34.55
N LYS A 3 39.22 -43.60 33.71
CA LYS A 3 39.40 -42.14 33.58
C LYS A 3 39.24 -41.60 32.15
N SER A 4 39.08 -42.47 31.15
CA SER A 4 38.96 -42.05 29.72
C SER A 4 37.53 -42.02 29.17
N PHE A 5 36.52 -42.51 29.91
CA PHE A 5 35.14 -42.53 29.40
C PHE A 5 34.33 -41.25 29.71
N ILE A 6 34.81 -40.39 30.61
CA ILE A 6 34.06 -39.17 31.00
C ILE A 6 34.24 -38.02 29.99
N LYS A 7 35.32 -38.00 29.20
CA LYS A 7 35.55 -36.93 28.21
C LYS A 7 34.80 -37.11 26.90
N ILE A 8 34.34 -38.32 26.57
CA ILE A 8 33.57 -38.57 25.34
C ILE A 8 32.07 -38.27 25.55
N GLY A 9 31.55 -38.48 26.76
CA GLY A 9 30.17 -38.13 27.11
C GLY A 9 29.89 -36.62 27.14
N LEU A 10 30.88 -35.80 27.49
CA LEU A 10 30.72 -34.34 27.56
C LEU A 10 30.76 -33.66 26.18
N ILE A 11 31.44 -34.26 25.19
CA ILE A 11 31.51 -33.73 23.82
C ILE A 11 30.23 -34.09 23.03
N LEU A 12 29.60 -35.23 23.33
CA LEU A 12 28.31 -35.61 22.74
C LEU A 12 27.12 -34.79 23.27
N LEU A 13 27.20 -34.24 24.49
CA LEU A 13 26.15 -33.38 25.04
C LEU A 13 26.19 -31.93 24.53
N ILE A 14 27.35 -31.45 24.07
CA ILE A 14 27.51 -30.12 23.45
C ILE A 14 27.13 -30.18 21.95
N GLY A 15 27.29 -31.33 21.29
CA GLY A 15 26.92 -31.50 19.87
C GLY A 15 25.42 -31.60 19.60
N ILE A 16 24.59 -31.94 20.58
CA ILE A 16 23.14 -32.16 20.38
C ILE A 16 22.32 -30.87 20.59
N GLN A 17 22.85 -29.87 21.31
CA GLN A 17 22.14 -28.58 21.47
C GLN A 17 22.17 -27.69 20.21
N ALA A 18 23.08 -27.95 19.27
CA ALA A 18 23.19 -27.18 18.02
C ALA A 18 22.18 -27.58 16.94
N TYR A 19 21.50 -28.73 17.07
CA TYR A 19 20.57 -29.25 16.04
C TYR A 19 19.08 -29.04 16.35
N ALA A 20 18.75 -28.32 17.42
CA ALA A 20 17.38 -28.00 17.79
C ALA A 20 17.08 -26.51 17.75
N GLN A 21 17.68 -25.77 16.81
CA GLN A 21 17.06 -24.52 16.36
C GLN A 21 15.84 -24.93 15.54
N LYS A 22 14.76 -25.28 16.26
CA LYS A 22 13.42 -25.50 15.73
C LYS A 22 13.20 -24.37 14.72
N ASN A 23 13.01 -24.70 13.43
CA ASN A 23 12.68 -23.75 12.37
C ASN A 23 11.42 -22.98 12.80
N GLN A 24 11.62 -21.93 13.57
CA GLN A 24 10.55 -21.17 14.16
C GLN A 24 10.05 -20.28 13.04
N LYS A 25 8.80 -20.50 12.66
CA LYS A 25 8.12 -19.64 11.69
C LYS A 25 8.30 -18.17 12.12
N PRO A 26 8.63 -17.25 11.20
CA PRO A 26 8.81 -15.85 11.55
C PRO A 26 7.50 -15.24 12.00
N ASN A 27 7.56 -14.18 12.82
CA ASN A 27 6.42 -13.29 12.97
C ASN A 27 6.37 -12.31 11.80
N ILE A 28 5.20 -11.80 11.48
CA ILE A 28 5.01 -10.78 10.45
C ILE A 28 4.39 -9.54 11.09
N LEU A 29 5.04 -8.40 10.91
CA LEU A 29 4.48 -7.07 11.18
C LEU A 29 4.34 -6.34 9.83
N LEU A 30 3.10 -6.06 9.42
CA LEU A 30 2.79 -5.27 8.23
C LEU A 30 2.21 -3.92 8.66
N ILE A 31 2.98 -2.85 8.53
CA ILE A 31 2.55 -1.47 8.75
C ILE A 31 2.11 -0.90 7.40
N ASN A 32 0.86 -0.44 7.33
CA ASN A 32 0.29 0.14 6.11
C ASN A 32 -0.33 1.50 6.41
N VAL A 33 0.32 2.58 6.00
CA VAL A 33 -0.16 3.95 6.22
C VAL A 33 -1.19 4.32 5.15
N ASP A 34 -2.22 5.07 5.52
CA ASP A 34 -3.28 5.49 4.59
C ASP A 34 -2.90 6.79 3.89
N ASP A 35 -2.94 6.83 2.56
CA ASP A 35 -2.63 8.03 1.74
C ASP A 35 -1.24 8.65 1.97
N MET A 36 -0.23 7.87 2.38
CA MET A 36 1.14 8.36 2.50
C MET A 36 1.84 8.25 1.14
N GLY A 37 2.18 9.40 0.57
CA GLY A 37 2.87 9.48 -0.70
C GLY A 37 4.30 8.95 -0.65
N TRP A 38 4.82 8.58 -1.83
CA TRP A 38 6.21 8.15 -2.00
C TRP A 38 7.19 9.20 -1.49
N ALA A 39 6.90 10.48 -1.71
CA ALA A 39 7.75 11.61 -1.29
C ALA A 39 7.46 12.11 0.13
N ASP A 40 6.64 11.42 0.94
CA ASP A 40 6.23 11.87 2.27
C ASP A 40 7.17 11.43 3.41
N VAL A 41 8.24 10.70 3.06
CA VAL A 41 9.23 10.13 3.99
C VAL A 41 10.63 10.62 3.65
N GLY A 42 11.44 10.87 4.68
CA GLY A 42 12.77 11.46 4.55
C GLY A 42 13.70 10.66 3.64
N TYR A 43 13.69 9.33 3.74
CA TYR A 43 14.53 8.45 2.92
C TYR A 43 14.20 8.48 1.40
N ASN A 44 12.98 8.86 1.01
CA ASN A 44 12.59 9.12 -0.39
C ASN A 44 12.70 10.62 -0.77
N GLY A 45 13.38 11.40 0.07
CA GLY A 45 13.65 12.81 -0.17
C GLY A 45 12.55 13.78 0.31
N GLY A 46 11.56 13.31 1.08
CA GLY A 46 10.54 14.15 1.74
C GLY A 46 11.09 14.90 2.94
N LYS A 47 12.10 15.75 2.73
CA LYS A 47 12.86 16.43 3.80
C LYS A 47 12.04 17.45 4.59
N GLU A 48 10.92 17.88 4.03
CA GLU A 48 9.96 18.76 4.67
C GLU A 48 9.12 18.07 5.77
N TYR A 49 9.09 16.73 5.78
CA TYR A 49 8.40 15.92 6.78
C TYR A 49 9.41 15.26 7.73
N HIS A 50 9.15 15.31 9.04
CA HIS A 50 10.08 14.75 10.03
C HIS A 50 9.74 13.30 10.34
N THR A 51 10.47 12.36 9.71
CA THR A 51 10.25 10.90 9.86
C THR A 51 11.47 10.10 10.33
N PRO A 52 12.11 10.46 11.47
CA PRO A 52 13.37 9.83 11.89
C PRO A 52 13.26 8.33 12.20
N ASN A 53 12.11 7.83 12.66
CA ASN A 53 11.96 6.39 12.98
C ASN A 53 11.76 5.55 11.72
N ILE A 54 11.01 6.06 10.74
CA ILE A 54 10.83 5.43 9.43
C ILE A 54 12.15 5.49 8.64
N ASP A 55 12.90 6.60 8.70
CA ASP A 55 14.21 6.71 8.05
C ASP A 55 15.22 5.74 8.68
N LYS A 56 15.19 5.58 10.01
CA LYS A 56 15.97 4.54 10.69
C LYS A 56 15.55 3.14 10.23
N LEU A 57 14.24 2.87 10.13
CA LEU A 57 13.75 1.60 9.60
C LEU A 57 14.27 1.35 8.19
N ALA A 58 14.28 2.36 7.31
CA ALA A 58 14.79 2.25 5.95
C ALA A 58 16.28 1.84 5.93
N ASN A 59 17.12 2.46 6.78
CA ASN A 59 18.53 2.09 6.91
C ASN A 59 18.75 0.64 7.40
N GLU A 60 17.76 0.05 8.05
CA GLU A 60 17.78 -1.33 8.56
C GLU A 60 16.96 -2.29 7.67
N SER A 61 16.54 -1.85 6.49
CA SER A 61 15.68 -2.59 5.56
C SER A 61 16.30 -2.73 4.18
N ILE A 62 15.77 -3.67 3.40
CA ILE A 62 15.77 -3.55 1.95
C ILE A 62 14.75 -2.48 1.55
N ILE A 63 15.17 -1.56 0.68
CA ILE A 63 14.37 -0.44 0.19
C ILE A 63 14.00 -0.74 -1.27
N PHE A 64 12.73 -0.58 -1.62
CA PHE A 64 12.28 -0.64 -3.02
C PHE A 64 11.82 0.75 -3.49
N PRO A 65 12.69 1.53 -4.16
CA PRO A 65 12.31 2.83 -4.73
C PRO A 65 11.18 2.71 -5.77
N ASN A 66 11.05 1.53 -6.40
CA ASN A 66 10.00 1.17 -7.34
C ASN A 66 8.94 0.26 -6.71
N GLY A 67 8.52 0.57 -5.48
CA GLY A 67 7.36 -0.04 -4.83
C GLY A 67 6.04 0.58 -5.28
N TYR A 68 5.06 -0.26 -5.65
CA TYR A 68 3.75 0.16 -6.15
C TYR A 68 2.62 -0.37 -5.26
N ALA A 69 1.64 0.48 -5.01
CA ALA A 69 0.33 0.07 -4.50
C ALA A 69 -0.35 -0.91 -5.47
N GLY A 70 -1.38 -1.62 -5.00
CA GLY A 70 -2.19 -2.50 -5.85
C GLY A 70 -3.22 -1.74 -6.70
N ALA A 71 -3.58 -0.53 -6.26
CA ALA A 71 -4.44 0.40 -6.97
C ALA A 71 -4.19 1.83 -6.48
N ALA A 72 -4.66 2.83 -7.22
CA ALA A 72 -4.51 4.24 -6.84
C ALA A 72 -5.50 4.71 -5.73
N ASN A 73 -6.15 3.80 -5.00
CA ASN A 73 -7.17 4.15 -4.00
C ASN A 73 -7.25 3.11 -2.87
N CYS A 74 -7.81 3.49 -1.73
CA CYS A 74 -7.62 2.76 -0.47
C CYS A 74 -8.17 1.32 -0.49
N ALA A 75 -9.51 1.16 -0.55
CA ALA A 75 -10.16 -0.14 -0.54
C ALA A 75 -9.67 -1.09 -1.66
N PRO A 76 -9.56 -0.66 -2.94
CA PRO A 76 -9.06 -1.55 -3.97
C PRO A 76 -7.61 -1.99 -3.72
N SER A 77 -6.71 -1.09 -3.29
CA SER A 77 -5.32 -1.47 -3.03
C SER A 77 -5.16 -2.38 -1.81
N ARG A 78 -5.96 -2.17 -0.75
CA ARG A 78 -6.00 -3.06 0.42
C ARG A 78 -6.51 -4.44 0.05
N ALA A 79 -7.51 -4.52 -0.84
CA ALA A 79 -7.99 -5.79 -1.38
C ALA A 79 -6.87 -6.51 -2.16
N CYS A 80 -6.15 -5.79 -3.03
CA CYS A 80 -4.99 -6.34 -3.73
C CYS A 80 -3.91 -6.86 -2.76
N LEU A 81 -3.54 -6.06 -1.75
CA LEU A 81 -2.55 -6.41 -0.74
C LEU A 81 -2.93 -7.68 0.04
N MET A 82 -4.21 -7.80 0.42
CA MET A 82 -4.69 -8.92 1.22
C MET A 82 -4.87 -10.21 0.40
N THR A 83 -5.22 -10.09 -0.88
CA THR A 83 -5.62 -11.25 -1.71
C THR A 83 -4.58 -11.66 -2.76
N GLY A 84 -3.58 -10.81 -3.04
CA GLY A 84 -2.67 -11.04 -4.16
C GLY A 84 -3.35 -10.99 -5.53
N GLN A 85 -4.57 -10.42 -5.61
CA GLN A 85 -5.39 -10.34 -6.81
C GLN A 85 -5.62 -8.89 -7.22
N THR A 86 -5.68 -8.66 -8.53
CA THR A 86 -6.00 -7.36 -9.13
C THR A 86 -7.47 -6.98 -8.93
N THR A 87 -7.76 -5.68 -9.10
CA THR A 87 -9.13 -5.13 -9.04
C THR A 87 -10.10 -5.84 -9.99
N SER A 88 -9.59 -6.35 -11.11
CA SER A 88 -10.36 -7.12 -12.10
C SER A 88 -10.92 -8.44 -11.55
N ARG A 89 -10.22 -9.10 -10.61
CA ARG A 89 -10.66 -10.39 -10.05
C ARG A 89 -11.61 -10.23 -8.87
N HIS A 90 -11.27 -9.35 -7.92
CA HIS A 90 -12.08 -9.17 -6.72
C HIS A 90 -13.22 -8.15 -6.92
N GLY A 91 -13.21 -7.36 -7.99
CA GLY A 91 -14.31 -6.46 -8.39
C GLY A 91 -14.39 -5.14 -7.63
N ILE A 92 -13.52 -4.90 -6.66
CA ILE A 92 -13.42 -3.63 -5.94
C ILE A 92 -12.50 -2.73 -6.76
N SER A 93 -13.08 -1.85 -7.56
CA SER A 93 -12.33 -0.89 -8.39
C SER A 93 -12.19 0.48 -7.71
N THR A 94 -13.14 0.85 -6.85
CA THR A 94 -13.09 2.09 -6.07
C THR A 94 -14.07 1.99 -4.89
N VAL A 95 -13.99 2.93 -3.96
CA VAL A 95 -15.06 3.09 -2.97
C VAL A 95 -16.31 3.59 -3.70
N PRO A 96 -17.50 2.97 -3.55
CA PRO A 96 -18.71 3.44 -4.21
C PRO A 96 -19.00 4.93 -3.94
N PRO A 97 -19.63 5.65 -4.89
CA PRO A 97 -19.98 5.20 -6.23
C PRO A 97 -18.78 5.23 -7.20
N ALA A 98 -18.82 4.39 -8.23
CA ALA A 98 -17.84 4.37 -9.34
C ALA A 98 -17.99 5.55 -10.31
N ASN A 99 -19.16 6.17 -10.31
CA ASN A 99 -19.57 7.24 -11.20
C ASN A 99 -19.46 8.58 -10.45
N ARG A 100 -18.25 9.05 -10.15
CA ARG A 100 -18.03 10.34 -9.47
C ARG A 100 -17.79 11.48 -10.45
N GLY A 101 -17.87 12.72 -9.97
CA GLY A 101 -17.66 13.93 -10.76
C GLY A 101 -18.92 14.43 -11.48
N PRO A 102 -18.79 15.52 -12.27
CA PRO A 102 -19.93 16.15 -12.93
C PRO A 102 -20.53 15.21 -13.97
N VAL A 103 -21.83 14.95 -13.89
CA VAL A 103 -22.50 14.03 -14.83
C VAL A 103 -22.40 14.48 -16.29
N PHE A 104 -22.32 15.79 -16.54
CA PHE A 104 -22.22 16.34 -17.89
C PHE A 104 -20.84 16.16 -18.54
N SER A 105 -19.81 15.84 -17.76
CA SER A 105 -18.42 15.73 -18.23
C SER A 105 -17.92 14.27 -18.23
N ARG A 106 -18.83 13.30 -18.22
CA ARG A 106 -18.52 11.87 -18.34
C ARG A 106 -19.13 11.34 -19.63
N LYS A 107 -18.32 10.85 -20.55
CA LYS A 107 -18.79 10.29 -21.83
C LYS A 107 -19.39 8.90 -21.68
N LEU A 108 -18.92 8.14 -20.69
CA LEU A 108 -19.33 6.75 -20.44
C LEU A 108 -19.97 6.60 -19.06
N ASN A 109 -20.71 5.51 -18.86
CA ASN A 109 -21.03 5.00 -17.54
C ASN A 109 -19.88 4.14 -17.03
N ALA A 110 -19.41 4.40 -15.81
CA ALA A 110 -18.45 3.54 -15.13
C ALA A 110 -19.00 2.12 -14.93
N VAL A 111 -18.09 1.14 -14.89
CA VAL A 111 -18.42 -0.22 -14.46
C VAL A 111 -18.73 -0.21 -12.96
N PRO A 112 -19.79 -0.91 -12.50
CA PRO A 112 -20.10 -1.02 -11.08
C PRO A 112 -18.93 -1.63 -10.30
N THR A 113 -18.68 -1.08 -9.12
CA THR A 113 -17.66 -1.58 -8.18
C THR A 113 -18.33 -2.34 -7.05
N GLU A 114 -17.71 -3.45 -6.64
CA GLU A 114 -18.08 -4.12 -5.40
C GLU A 114 -17.73 -3.24 -4.20
N LYS A 115 -18.55 -3.30 -3.15
CA LYS A 115 -18.32 -2.54 -1.92
C LYS A 115 -17.31 -3.23 -1.00
N HIS A 116 -17.40 -4.54 -0.88
CA HIS A 116 -16.64 -5.37 0.07
C HIS A 116 -16.05 -6.59 -0.62
N LEU A 117 -15.04 -7.18 0.01
CA LEU A 117 -14.58 -8.52 -0.34
C LEU A 117 -15.73 -9.51 -0.13
N LYS A 118 -15.82 -10.50 -1.01
CA LYS A 118 -16.79 -11.59 -0.87
C LYS A 118 -16.47 -12.39 0.40
N GLY A 119 -17.51 -12.88 1.08
CA GLY A 119 -17.34 -13.79 2.21
C GLY A 119 -16.55 -15.03 1.79
N GLY A 120 -15.59 -15.44 2.61
CA GLY A 120 -14.71 -16.57 2.31
C GLY A 120 -13.57 -16.28 1.33
N ALA A 121 -13.36 -15.02 0.91
CA ALA A 121 -12.17 -14.65 0.14
C ALA A 121 -10.90 -15.02 0.91
N TYR A 122 -9.97 -15.73 0.25
CA TYR A 122 -8.66 -16.00 0.80
C TYR A 122 -7.86 -14.70 0.90
N THR A 123 -7.58 -14.32 2.13
CA THR A 123 -6.74 -13.18 2.48
C THR A 123 -5.49 -13.65 3.23
N MET A 124 -4.48 -12.80 3.31
CA MET A 124 -3.29 -12.99 4.14
C MET A 124 -3.67 -13.37 5.57
N GLY A 125 -4.69 -12.71 6.15
CA GLY A 125 -5.23 -13.04 7.46
C GLY A 125 -5.74 -14.49 7.52
N SER A 126 -6.70 -14.85 6.66
CA SER A 126 -7.28 -16.21 6.67
C SER A 126 -6.27 -17.32 6.39
N LEU A 127 -5.31 -17.11 5.48
CA LEU A 127 -4.34 -18.13 5.12
C LEU A 127 -3.31 -18.34 6.24
N LEU A 128 -2.83 -17.26 6.86
CA LEU A 128 -1.92 -17.36 8.00
C LEU A 128 -2.62 -17.94 9.24
N GLN A 129 -3.87 -17.57 9.49
CA GLN A 129 -4.68 -18.16 10.56
C GLN A 129 -4.81 -19.67 10.38
N GLN A 130 -5.12 -20.13 9.16
CA GLN A 130 -5.17 -21.56 8.82
C GLN A 130 -3.81 -22.26 9.01
N ASN A 131 -2.69 -21.56 8.80
CA ASN A 131 -1.34 -22.07 9.03
C ASN A 131 -0.84 -21.92 10.49
N GLY A 132 -1.75 -21.64 11.42
CA GLY A 132 -1.48 -21.61 12.85
C GLY A 132 -0.83 -20.32 13.35
N TYR A 133 -0.96 -19.21 12.64
CA TYR A 133 -0.63 -17.89 13.19
C TYR A 133 -1.75 -17.36 14.08
N GLN A 134 -1.39 -16.56 15.08
CA GLN A 134 -2.34 -15.66 15.72
C GLN A 134 -2.41 -14.38 14.90
N THR A 135 -3.59 -14.01 14.42
CA THR A 135 -3.76 -12.89 13.50
C THR A 135 -4.41 -11.70 14.19
N ALA A 136 -3.84 -10.51 14.01
CA ALA A 136 -4.31 -9.30 14.66
C ALA A 136 -4.29 -8.11 13.70
N ILE A 137 -5.35 -7.31 13.72
CA ILE A 137 -5.49 -6.06 12.98
C ILE A 137 -5.90 -4.92 13.90
N PHE A 138 -5.22 -3.78 13.77
CA PHE A 138 -5.54 -2.55 14.51
C PHE A 138 -5.61 -1.38 13.53
N GLY A 139 -6.80 -0.82 13.32
CA GLY A 139 -7.02 0.32 12.44
C GLY A 139 -7.84 -0.01 11.19
N LYS A 140 -7.57 0.69 10.08
CA LYS A 140 -8.42 0.75 8.89
C LYS A 140 -8.48 -0.58 8.13
N TRP A 141 -9.63 -1.27 8.23
CA TRP A 141 -9.93 -2.44 7.41
C TRP A 141 -10.51 -2.07 6.05
N HIS A 142 -11.71 -1.49 6.01
CA HIS A 142 -12.35 -0.95 4.80
C HIS A 142 -12.66 -1.97 3.68
N LEU A 143 -12.70 -3.27 4.01
CA LEU A 143 -12.96 -4.34 3.04
C LEU A 143 -14.19 -5.18 3.36
N SER A 144 -14.75 -5.07 4.55
CA SER A 144 -16.01 -5.70 4.97
C SER A 144 -16.51 -5.03 6.26
N GLU A 145 -17.65 -5.48 6.78
CA GLU A 145 -18.19 -4.99 8.06
C GLU A 145 -17.25 -5.27 9.24
N ASP A 146 -16.47 -6.35 9.16
CA ASP A 146 -15.57 -6.78 10.23
C ASP A 146 -14.42 -7.62 9.65
N ALA A 147 -13.19 -7.23 9.98
CA ALA A 147 -11.99 -7.96 9.56
C ALA A 147 -11.96 -9.42 10.06
N ARG A 148 -12.67 -9.75 11.15
CA ARG A 148 -12.76 -11.13 11.67
C ARG A 148 -13.37 -12.11 10.67
N TYR A 149 -14.17 -11.64 9.71
CA TYR A 149 -14.71 -12.47 8.63
C TYR A 149 -13.63 -12.90 7.61
N HIS A 150 -12.43 -12.33 7.70
CA HIS A 150 -11.29 -12.60 6.83
C HIS A 150 -10.07 -13.08 7.62
N GLY A 151 -10.30 -13.79 8.72
CA GLY A 151 -9.27 -14.54 9.42
C GLY A 151 -8.36 -13.71 10.33
N PHE A 152 -8.88 -12.63 10.90
CA PHE A 152 -8.25 -11.92 12.01
C PHE A 152 -8.85 -12.37 13.34
N ASP A 153 -8.03 -12.87 14.27
CA ASP A 153 -8.47 -13.26 15.63
C ASP A 153 -8.78 -12.02 16.49
N TYR A 154 -7.95 -10.98 16.35
CA TYR A 154 -8.10 -9.68 17.03
C TYR A 154 -8.33 -8.60 15.98
N ALA A 155 -9.36 -7.78 16.15
CA ALA A 155 -9.71 -6.75 15.19
C ALA A 155 -10.20 -5.49 15.91
N ILE A 156 -9.34 -4.48 16.07
CA ILE A 156 -9.70 -3.22 16.75
C ILE A 156 -9.77 -2.09 15.73
N ALA A 157 -10.82 -1.27 15.79
CA ALA A 157 -11.09 -0.21 14.81
C ALA A 157 -11.26 -0.69 13.35
N ALA A 158 -11.40 -2.01 13.14
CA ALA A 158 -11.22 -2.71 11.87
C ALA A 158 -12.54 -3.09 11.18
N GLY A 159 -13.36 -2.08 10.93
CA GLY A 159 -14.67 -2.21 10.27
C GLY A 159 -14.74 -1.61 8.86
N PRO A 160 -15.94 -1.23 8.39
CA PRO A 160 -16.16 -0.83 7.00
C PRO A 160 -15.75 0.62 6.70
N LYS A 161 -15.51 1.44 7.72
CA LYS A 161 -15.20 2.87 7.53
C LYS A 161 -13.83 3.06 6.86
N GLY A 162 -13.82 3.90 5.83
CA GLY A 162 -12.61 4.24 5.10
C GLY A 162 -11.78 5.37 5.70
N HIS A 163 -12.28 6.07 6.71
CA HIS A 163 -11.59 7.13 7.42
C HIS A 163 -12.27 7.36 8.78
N PRO A 164 -11.59 8.00 9.76
CA PRO A 164 -12.21 8.34 11.02
C PRO A 164 -13.11 9.57 10.86
N ASN A 165 -14.02 9.77 11.82
CA ASN A 165 -14.75 11.03 11.94
C ASN A 165 -13.86 12.12 12.55
N SER A 166 -12.98 11.72 13.48
CA SER A 166 -12.03 12.57 14.19
C SER A 166 -10.80 11.73 14.55
N TYR A 167 -9.62 12.36 14.55
CA TYR A 167 -8.41 11.76 15.13
C TYR A 167 -8.33 11.95 16.64
N PHE A 168 -9.16 12.81 17.23
CA PHE A 168 -9.29 12.97 18.67
C PHE A 168 -10.57 12.29 19.15
N SER A 169 -10.51 11.61 20.30
CA SER A 169 -11.69 10.99 20.92
C SER A 169 -12.80 12.03 21.17
N PRO A 170 -14.09 11.69 20.94
CA PRO A 170 -14.58 10.41 20.44
C PRO A 170 -14.32 10.23 18.93
N TYR A 171 -13.73 9.10 18.56
CA TYR A 171 -13.47 8.73 17.16
C TYR A 171 -14.66 8.00 16.52
N SER A 172 -15.49 7.33 17.33
CA SER A 172 -16.71 6.63 16.89
C SER A 172 -16.46 5.63 15.75
N LEU A 173 -15.51 4.72 15.99
CA LEU A 173 -15.09 3.67 15.06
C LEU A 173 -15.59 2.30 15.52
N PHE A 174 -15.62 1.34 14.59
CA PHE A 174 -16.08 -0.01 14.85
C PHE A 174 -15.12 -0.76 15.79
N ASN A 175 -15.65 -1.41 16.83
CA ASN A 175 -14.90 -2.27 17.74
C ASN A 175 -13.66 -1.60 18.34
N ILE A 176 -13.83 -0.36 18.80
CA ILE A 176 -12.89 0.37 19.65
C ILE A 176 -13.71 1.31 20.53
N GLU A 177 -13.49 1.27 21.84
CA GLU A 177 -14.14 2.20 22.78
C GLU A 177 -13.48 3.56 22.70
N ASP A 178 -14.27 4.62 22.65
CA ASP A 178 -13.78 6.01 22.71
C ASP A 178 -13.01 6.24 24.03
N GLY A 179 -11.82 6.81 23.93
CA GLY A 179 -10.97 7.16 25.07
C GLY A 179 -11.35 8.50 25.71
N GLU A 180 -10.50 8.99 26.61
CA GLU A 180 -10.65 10.31 27.21
C GLU A 180 -10.64 11.44 26.15
N ASP A 181 -11.29 12.56 26.46
CA ASP A 181 -11.33 13.72 25.57
C ASP A 181 -9.90 14.16 25.18
N GLY A 182 -9.66 14.27 23.88
CA GLY A 182 -8.33 14.58 23.34
C GLY A 182 -7.37 13.39 23.16
N GLU A 183 -7.75 12.15 23.53
CA GLU A 183 -6.97 10.95 23.18
C GLU A 183 -6.83 10.85 21.65
N TYR A 184 -5.63 10.57 21.17
CA TYR A 184 -5.32 10.59 19.74
C TYR A 184 -5.36 9.19 19.13
N LEU A 185 -6.18 9.00 18.09
CA LEU A 185 -6.48 7.71 17.49
C LEU A 185 -5.21 6.97 17.01
N THR A 186 -4.27 7.66 16.37
CA THR A 186 -3.02 7.04 15.88
C THR A 186 -2.18 6.48 17.04
N ASP A 187 -2.16 7.17 18.18
CA ASP A 187 -1.49 6.69 19.40
C ASP A 187 -2.23 5.51 19.97
N ARG A 188 -3.57 5.62 20.09
CA ARG A 188 -4.43 4.58 20.64
C ARG A 188 -4.33 3.26 19.87
N LEU A 189 -4.32 3.29 18.54
CA LEU A 189 -4.12 2.09 17.72
C LEU A 189 -2.77 1.41 17.99
N THR A 190 -1.73 2.23 18.22
CA THR A 190 -0.40 1.74 18.55
C THR A 190 -0.36 1.16 19.97
N ASP A 191 -1.09 1.76 20.90
CA ASP A 191 -1.24 1.25 22.26
C ASP A 191 -1.91 -0.12 22.28
N GLU A 192 -2.99 -0.30 21.52
CA GLU A 192 -3.68 -1.58 21.38
C GLU A 192 -2.77 -2.67 20.77
N ALA A 193 -2.00 -2.32 19.74
CA ALA A 193 -1.00 -3.23 19.17
C ALA A 193 0.10 -3.60 20.17
N ILE A 194 0.59 -2.64 20.96
CA ILE A 194 1.59 -2.87 22.02
C ILE A 194 1.00 -3.73 23.15
N ILE A 195 -0.26 -3.51 23.54
CA ILE A 195 -0.97 -4.31 24.54
C ILE A 195 -1.07 -5.76 24.04
N TYR A 196 -1.48 -5.96 22.79
CA TYR A 196 -1.52 -7.28 22.19
C TYR A 196 -0.15 -7.97 22.24
N LEU A 197 0.92 -7.31 21.79
CA LEU A 197 2.28 -7.88 21.77
C LEU A 197 2.77 -8.28 23.16
N LYS A 198 2.44 -7.49 24.19
CA LYS A 198 2.90 -7.69 25.58
C LYS A 198 2.05 -8.70 26.36
N LYS A 199 0.73 -8.69 26.18
CA LYS A 199 -0.21 -9.38 27.07
C LYS A 199 -1.01 -10.49 26.37
N GLU A 200 -1.58 -10.21 25.20
CA GLU A 200 -2.54 -11.11 24.54
C GLU A 200 -1.89 -12.13 23.60
N ARG A 201 -0.68 -11.81 23.13
CA ARG A 201 0.02 -12.65 22.17
C ARG A 201 0.44 -13.98 22.80
N LYS A 202 0.13 -15.08 22.11
CA LYS A 202 0.53 -16.43 22.51
C LYS A 202 2.03 -16.64 22.29
N LYS A 203 2.81 -16.71 23.38
CA LYS A 203 4.30 -16.73 23.34
C LYS A 203 4.92 -17.80 22.45
N LYS A 204 4.27 -18.96 22.28
CA LYS A 204 4.75 -20.11 21.49
C LYS A 204 4.20 -20.17 20.06
N GLN A 205 3.32 -19.24 19.68
CA GLN A 205 2.68 -19.16 18.37
C GLN A 205 3.25 -17.94 17.61
N PRO A 206 3.54 -18.04 16.31
CA PRO A 206 3.91 -16.88 15.53
C PRO A 206 2.70 -15.96 15.35
N PHE A 207 2.94 -14.67 15.16
CA PHE A 207 1.87 -13.70 14.92
C PHE A 207 1.94 -13.07 13.54
N PHE A 208 0.77 -12.72 13.01
CA PHE A 208 0.62 -11.76 11.92
C PHE A 208 -0.10 -10.54 12.47
N LEU A 209 0.63 -9.44 12.56
CA LEU A 209 0.14 -8.15 13.02
C LEU A 209 0.05 -7.21 11.82
N TYR A 210 -1.18 -6.93 11.39
CA TYR A 210 -1.47 -5.91 10.38
C TYR A 210 -1.86 -4.62 11.09
N LEU A 211 -1.07 -3.55 10.89
CA LEU A 211 -1.31 -2.24 11.47
C LEU A 211 -1.61 -1.23 10.36
N PRO A 212 -2.85 -1.25 9.81
CA PRO A 212 -3.30 -0.23 8.89
C PRO A 212 -3.69 1.05 9.62
N TYR A 213 -2.79 2.02 9.68
CA TYR A 213 -3.16 3.32 10.27
C TYR A 213 -4.31 3.97 9.48
N TYR A 214 -5.18 4.69 10.18
CA TYR A 214 -6.10 5.65 9.55
C TYR A 214 -5.36 6.92 9.12
N ALA A 215 -4.31 7.29 9.86
CA ALA A 215 -3.37 8.32 9.45
C ALA A 215 -2.73 7.92 8.12
N ILE A 216 -2.56 8.84 7.17
CA ILE A 216 -2.69 10.31 7.26
C ILE A 216 -3.95 10.87 6.57
N HIS A 217 -4.95 10.02 6.35
CA HIS A 217 -6.16 10.35 5.59
C HIS A 217 -6.99 11.49 6.21
N THR A 218 -7.75 12.22 5.39
CA THR A 218 -8.69 13.24 5.85
C THR A 218 -9.75 12.67 6.81
N PRO A 219 -10.30 13.47 7.75
CA PRO A 219 -10.04 14.90 7.96
C PRO A 219 -8.65 15.16 8.56
N LEU A 220 -7.94 16.17 8.03
CA LEU A 220 -6.59 16.49 8.51
C LEU A 220 -6.68 17.16 9.88
N MET A 221 -6.28 16.44 10.93
CA MET A 221 -6.37 16.89 12.32
C MET A 221 -5.07 16.60 13.05
N GLY A 222 -4.05 17.41 12.82
CA GLY A 222 -2.72 17.26 13.41
C GLY A 222 -2.67 17.74 14.86
N LYS A 223 -1.82 17.12 15.69
CA LYS A 223 -1.59 17.60 17.07
C LYS A 223 -1.02 19.01 17.06
N GLN A 224 -1.62 19.91 17.84
CA GLN A 224 -1.23 21.33 17.88
C GLN A 224 0.26 21.54 18.19
N ALA A 225 0.84 20.72 19.08
CA ALA A 225 2.25 20.78 19.45
C ALA A 225 3.19 20.48 18.27
N LEU A 226 2.79 19.61 17.32
CA LEU A 226 3.58 19.26 16.15
C LEU A 226 3.44 20.30 15.04
N LYS A 227 2.24 20.84 14.84
CA LYS A 227 1.95 21.85 13.80
C LYS A 227 2.89 23.06 13.85
N GLN A 228 3.34 23.45 15.04
CA GLN A 228 4.24 24.61 15.20
C GLN A 228 5.58 24.42 14.50
N LYS A 229 6.10 23.17 14.43
CA LYS A 229 7.39 22.85 13.79
C LYS A 229 7.36 23.12 12.28
N TYR A 230 6.19 23.01 11.67
CA TYR A 230 6.02 23.09 10.22
C TYR A 230 5.65 24.50 9.74
N LYS A 231 5.50 25.48 10.63
CA LYS A 231 5.22 26.86 10.24
C LYS A 231 6.36 27.42 9.40
N GLY A 232 6.05 27.82 8.16
CA GLY A 232 7.03 28.37 7.21
C GLY A 232 7.89 27.32 6.50
N VAL A 233 7.71 26.03 6.81
CA VAL A 233 8.33 24.93 6.05
C VAL A 233 7.69 24.86 4.66
N LYS A 234 8.53 24.61 3.66
CA LYS A 234 8.14 24.54 2.25
C LYS A 234 8.44 23.18 1.67
N GLN A 235 7.57 22.73 0.78
CA GLN A 235 7.78 21.59 -0.10
C GLN A 235 8.87 21.91 -1.13
N LYS A 236 9.34 20.89 -1.87
CA LYS A 236 10.43 21.02 -2.86
C LYS A 236 10.21 22.09 -3.94
N ASP A 237 8.97 22.35 -4.31
CA ASP A 237 8.60 23.36 -5.31
C ASP A 237 8.32 24.76 -4.71
N GLY A 238 8.52 24.92 -3.40
CA GLY A 238 8.36 26.19 -2.70
C GLY A 238 6.96 26.44 -2.14
N HIS A 239 5.97 25.57 -2.39
CA HIS A 239 4.67 25.66 -1.72
C HIS A 239 4.80 25.39 -0.23
N GLY A 240 3.95 26.02 0.59
CA GLY A 240 3.91 25.71 2.03
C GLY A 240 3.44 24.26 2.26
N VAL A 241 3.96 23.63 3.31
CA VAL A 241 3.40 22.33 3.77
C VAL A 241 2.05 22.55 4.46
N ASN A 242 1.12 21.61 4.31
CA ASN A 242 -0.07 21.58 5.14
C ASN A 242 0.33 21.15 6.57
N LEU A 243 0.08 22.02 7.56
CA LEU A 243 0.55 21.81 8.94
C LEU A 243 -0.10 20.59 9.60
N ASP A 244 -1.38 20.33 9.34
CA ASP A 244 -2.10 19.19 9.90
C ASP A 244 -1.61 17.88 9.26
N TYR A 245 -1.37 17.89 7.95
CA TYR A 245 -0.80 16.76 7.21
C TYR A 245 0.60 16.38 7.74
N ALA A 246 1.49 17.36 7.86
CA ALA A 246 2.85 17.14 8.35
C ALA A 246 2.86 16.66 9.81
N ALA A 247 1.98 17.19 10.65
CA ALA A 247 1.81 16.74 12.04
C ALA A 247 1.26 15.31 12.14
N LEU A 248 0.37 14.89 11.22
CA LEU A 248 -0.10 13.51 11.13
C LEU A 248 1.05 12.56 10.75
N ILE A 249 1.86 12.92 9.74
CA ILE A 249 3.05 12.15 9.34
C ILE A 249 4.01 11.96 10.52
N GLU A 250 4.40 13.05 11.20
CA GLU A 250 5.35 12.97 12.31
C GLU A 250 4.80 12.15 13.49
N ASN A 251 3.50 12.23 13.76
CA ASN A 251 2.88 11.39 14.78
C ASN A 251 2.83 9.91 14.38
N THR A 252 2.59 9.60 13.11
CA THR A 252 2.69 8.22 12.60
C THR A 252 4.12 7.70 12.73
N ASP A 253 5.13 8.49 12.34
CA ASP A 253 6.54 8.14 12.52
C ASP A 253 6.88 7.80 13.98
N TRP A 254 6.49 8.68 14.91
CA TRP A 254 6.71 8.46 16.33
C TRP A 254 6.09 7.14 16.82
N ASN A 255 4.87 6.83 16.37
CA ASN A 255 4.19 5.59 16.72
C ASN A 255 4.81 4.34 16.08
N VAL A 256 5.34 4.43 14.86
CA VAL A 256 6.19 3.38 14.28
C VAL A 256 7.41 3.14 15.17
N GLY A 257 8.07 4.20 15.64
CA GLY A 257 9.19 4.09 16.59
C GLY A 257 8.83 3.35 17.88
N ARG A 258 7.69 3.68 18.49
CA ARG A 258 7.18 3.01 19.72
C ARG A 258 6.95 1.50 19.51
N LEU A 259 6.42 1.13 18.35
CA LEU A 259 6.15 -0.26 18.00
C LEU A 259 7.45 -1.05 17.81
N LEU A 260 8.41 -0.49 17.05
CA LEU A 260 9.71 -1.10 16.83
C LEU A 260 10.49 -1.26 18.13
N GLU A 261 10.51 -0.23 18.99
CA GLU A 261 11.14 -0.28 20.30
C GLU A 261 10.48 -1.35 21.20
N THR A 262 9.17 -1.55 21.07
CA THR A 262 8.45 -2.62 21.79
C THR A 262 8.90 -4.01 21.33
N LEU A 263 9.08 -4.23 20.02
CA LEU A 263 9.61 -5.50 19.51
C LEU A 263 11.02 -5.77 20.05
N ASP A 264 11.88 -4.75 20.10
CA ASP A 264 13.23 -4.86 20.66
C ASP A 264 13.20 -5.22 22.15
N LYS A 265 12.41 -4.51 22.96
CA LYS A 265 12.25 -4.77 24.40
C LYS A 265 11.71 -6.18 24.68
N LEU A 266 10.84 -6.70 23.81
CA LEU A 266 10.30 -8.04 23.90
C LEU A 266 11.21 -9.12 23.29
N LYS A 267 12.36 -8.74 22.72
CA LYS A 267 13.30 -9.62 22.02
C LYS A 267 12.63 -10.39 20.86
N LEU A 268 11.72 -9.73 20.15
CA LEU A 268 10.99 -10.29 19.02
C LEU A 268 11.60 -9.91 17.66
N THR A 269 12.42 -8.87 17.61
CA THR A 269 12.94 -8.27 16.37
C THR A 269 13.66 -9.27 15.46
N ASP A 270 14.53 -10.11 16.01
CA ASP A 270 15.36 -11.04 15.21
C ASP A 270 14.52 -12.12 14.50
N ASN A 271 13.30 -12.39 14.99
CA ASN A 271 12.35 -13.34 14.38
C ASN A 271 11.08 -12.65 13.91
N THR A 272 11.14 -11.36 13.55
CA THR A 272 9.99 -10.63 12.99
C THR A 272 10.38 -10.01 11.67
N ILE A 273 9.67 -10.40 10.61
CA ILE A 273 9.70 -9.70 9.32
C ILE A 273 8.84 -8.45 9.49
N ILE A 274 9.43 -7.29 9.20
CA ILE A 274 8.76 -5.99 9.26
C ILE A 274 8.61 -5.48 7.82
N ILE A 275 7.38 -5.15 7.46
CA ILE A 275 7.03 -4.59 6.15
C ILE A 275 6.38 -3.23 6.41
N PHE A 276 6.89 -2.18 5.76
CA PHE A 276 6.31 -0.84 5.83
C PHE A 276 5.93 -0.39 4.42
N THR A 277 4.67 0.02 4.25
CA THR A 277 4.14 0.54 2.98
C THR A 277 3.01 1.55 3.19
N SER A 278 2.45 2.06 2.10
CA SER A 278 1.18 2.80 2.07
C SER A 278 0.21 2.21 1.04
N ASP A 279 -1.10 2.40 1.22
CA ASP A 279 -2.11 1.83 0.34
C ASP A 279 -2.22 2.52 -1.02
N ASN A 280 -1.84 3.78 -1.16
CA ASN A 280 -1.77 4.51 -2.42
C ASN A 280 -0.93 5.78 -2.26
N GLY A 281 -0.66 6.48 -3.36
CA GLY A 281 0.02 7.77 -3.32
C GLY A 281 -0.72 8.83 -2.50
N GLY A 282 -0.02 9.91 -2.13
CA GLY A 282 -0.53 11.00 -1.32
C GLY A 282 -1.59 11.84 -2.04
N ILE A 283 -2.47 12.49 -1.28
CA ILE A 283 -3.42 13.44 -1.88
C ILE A 283 -2.64 14.65 -2.39
N TYR A 284 -2.60 14.82 -3.71
CA TYR A 284 -1.73 15.83 -4.35
C TYR A 284 -1.95 17.24 -3.81
N THR A 285 -3.19 17.64 -3.51
CA THR A 285 -3.49 18.98 -2.93
C THR A 285 -2.77 19.26 -1.60
N TYR A 286 -2.33 18.23 -0.86
CA TYR A 286 -1.65 18.37 0.43
C TYR A 286 -0.18 17.94 0.39
N SER A 287 0.18 17.04 -0.53
CA SER A 287 1.55 16.56 -0.70
C SER A 287 1.90 16.37 -2.18
N HIS A 288 2.77 17.23 -2.69
CA HIS A 288 3.25 17.19 -4.07
C HIS A 288 4.34 16.12 -4.19
N GLN A 289 4.10 15.12 -5.03
CA GLN A 289 4.92 13.90 -5.08
C GLN A 289 6.21 14.03 -5.92
N LEU A 290 6.77 15.24 -6.03
CA LEU A 290 7.83 15.54 -6.98
C LEU A 290 9.08 14.65 -6.81
N PRO A 291 9.63 14.11 -7.91
CA PRO A 291 9.31 14.43 -9.33
C PRO A 291 8.14 13.65 -9.93
N LEU A 292 7.45 12.81 -9.15
CA LEU A 292 6.34 12.01 -9.65
C LEU A 292 5.12 12.90 -9.94
N ARG A 293 4.37 12.53 -10.99
CA ARG A 293 3.19 13.27 -11.42
C ARG A 293 1.93 12.83 -10.68
N ALA A 294 1.07 13.80 -10.38
CA ALA A 294 -0.21 13.62 -9.68
C ALA A 294 -0.09 12.93 -8.31
N GLY A 295 -1.21 12.42 -7.80
CA GLY A 295 -1.32 11.77 -6.50
C GLY A 295 -2.48 10.78 -6.45
N LYS A 296 -2.99 10.49 -5.25
CA LYS A 296 -4.10 9.57 -4.97
C LYS A 296 -5.17 9.61 -6.06
N GLY A 297 -5.59 8.45 -6.53
CA GLY A 297 -6.63 8.23 -7.53
C GLY A 297 -6.25 8.56 -8.96
N SER A 298 -4.98 8.77 -9.22
CA SER A 298 -4.39 8.78 -10.56
C SER A 298 -3.45 7.59 -10.74
N TYR A 299 -3.29 7.12 -11.98
CA TYR A 299 -2.29 6.09 -12.30
C TYR A 299 -0.98 6.66 -12.83
N TYR A 300 -0.82 7.98 -12.84
CA TYR A 300 0.53 8.56 -12.89
C TYR A 300 1.31 8.11 -11.64
N GLU A 301 2.65 8.11 -11.73
CA GLU A 301 3.55 7.53 -10.75
C GLU A 301 3.25 8.02 -9.33
N GLY A 302 2.88 9.29 -9.14
CA GLY A 302 2.62 9.85 -7.82
C GLY A 302 1.36 9.30 -7.14
N GLY A 303 0.45 8.67 -7.87
CA GLY A 303 -0.76 8.03 -7.32
C GLY A 303 -0.62 6.55 -6.99
N ILE A 304 0.41 5.88 -7.53
CA ILE A 304 0.61 4.43 -7.37
C ILE A 304 1.95 4.03 -6.79
N LYS A 305 3.00 4.87 -6.85
CA LYS A 305 4.23 4.61 -6.09
C LYS A 305 4.01 4.92 -4.63
N VAL A 306 4.57 4.06 -3.77
CA VAL A 306 4.45 4.16 -2.32
C VAL A 306 5.79 3.87 -1.66
N PRO A 307 6.04 4.38 -0.44
CA PRO A 307 7.15 3.91 0.39
C PRO A 307 7.09 2.38 0.50
N THR A 308 8.21 1.67 0.37
CA THR A 308 8.23 0.20 0.48
C THR A 308 9.54 -0.27 1.10
N LEU A 309 9.43 -0.86 2.30
CA LEU A 309 10.55 -1.36 3.09
C LEU A 309 10.30 -2.80 3.56
N PHE A 310 11.32 -3.64 3.49
CA PHE A 310 11.31 -5.01 4.00
C PHE A 310 12.52 -5.24 4.90
N LYS A 311 12.28 -5.58 6.17
CA LYS A 311 13.33 -5.86 7.15
C LYS A 311 13.17 -7.25 7.72
N TRP A 312 14.27 -8.00 7.72
CA TRP A 312 14.45 -9.18 8.56
C TRP A 312 15.86 -9.17 9.12
N LYS A 313 15.98 -8.72 10.37
CA LYS A 313 17.26 -8.43 11.02
C LYS A 313 18.17 -9.67 11.03
N GLY A 314 19.40 -9.50 10.52
CA GLY A 314 20.39 -10.57 10.41
C GLY A 314 20.07 -11.66 9.37
N LYS A 315 19.02 -11.48 8.55
CA LYS A 315 18.63 -12.39 7.47
C LYS A 315 18.70 -11.75 6.09
N TRP A 316 18.37 -10.47 5.99
CA TRP A 316 18.44 -9.71 4.74
C TRP A 316 19.43 -8.55 4.85
N ALA A 317 19.86 -8.02 3.70
CA ALA A 317 20.75 -6.88 3.63
C ALA A 317 20.09 -5.61 4.20
N GLU A 318 20.81 -4.89 5.06
CA GLU A 318 20.36 -3.64 5.66
C GLU A 318 20.79 -2.45 4.79
N GLY A 319 19.87 -1.52 4.55
CA GLY A 319 20.12 -0.30 3.76
C GLY A 319 20.35 -0.55 2.27
N LYS A 320 20.02 -1.75 1.74
CA LYS A 320 20.19 -2.09 0.32
C LYS A 320 18.98 -1.61 -0.47
N GLU A 321 19.21 -0.78 -1.47
CA GLU A 321 18.19 -0.46 -2.48
C GLU A 321 18.12 -1.54 -3.55
N ILE A 322 16.91 -1.99 -3.87
CA ILE A 322 16.63 -2.90 -4.98
C ILE A 322 15.70 -2.18 -5.96
N GLN A 323 16.19 -1.96 -7.18
CA GLN A 323 15.51 -1.18 -8.21
C GLN A 323 14.36 -1.93 -8.91
N ASN A 324 14.22 -3.23 -8.65
CA ASN A 324 13.13 -4.05 -9.15
C ASN A 324 11.76 -3.47 -8.79
N ARG A 325 10.80 -3.61 -9.70
CA ARG A 325 9.42 -3.25 -9.42
C ARG A 325 8.75 -4.32 -8.57
N VAL A 326 8.20 -3.89 -7.45
CA VAL A 326 7.36 -4.71 -6.57
C VAL A 326 6.01 -4.03 -6.39
N THR A 327 4.96 -4.82 -6.23
CA THR A 327 3.59 -4.32 -6.03
C THR A 327 2.94 -5.03 -4.86
N HIS A 328 1.90 -4.44 -4.27
CA HIS A 328 1.10 -5.07 -3.22
C HIS A 328 0.57 -6.47 -3.58
N LEU A 329 0.40 -6.78 -4.86
CA LEU A 329 0.01 -8.12 -5.32
C LEU A 329 1.05 -9.19 -4.92
N ASP A 330 2.33 -8.81 -4.82
CA ASP A 330 3.44 -9.71 -4.52
C ASP A 330 3.52 -10.07 -3.03
N TYR A 331 2.86 -9.31 -2.16
CA TYR A 331 3.05 -9.44 -0.72
C TYR A 331 2.43 -10.73 -0.19
N LEU A 332 1.24 -11.10 -0.68
CA LEU A 332 0.62 -12.36 -0.31
C LEU A 332 1.51 -13.57 -0.65
N PRO A 333 1.89 -13.83 -1.92
CA PRO A 333 2.73 -14.98 -2.24
C PRO A 333 4.09 -14.94 -1.51
N THR A 334 4.69 -13.77 -1.32
CA THR A 334 5.93 -13.61 -0.55
C THR A 334 5.77 -14.05 0.90
N VAL A 335 4.71 -13.58 1.57
CA VAL A 335 4.45 -13.96 2.96
C VAL A 335 4.11 -15.44 3.06
N LEU A 336 3.36 -16.01 2.12
CA LEU A 336 3.06 -17.44 2.13
C LEU A 336 4.34 -18.28 2.00
N GLU A 337 5.25 -17.92 1.09
CA GLU A 337 6.54 -18.60 0.93
C GLU A 337 7.38 -18.52 2.23
N LEU A 338 7.56 -17.32 2.79
CA LEU A 338 8.34 -17.10 4.02
C LEU A 338 7.78 -17.82 5.25
N THR A 339 6.48 -18.10 5.26
CA THR A 339 5.79 -18.73 6.38
C THR A 339 5.53 -20.23 6.16
N GLY A 340 5.89 -20.76 4.99
CA GLY A 340 5.55 -22.12 4.59
C GLY A 340 4.03 -22.34 4.61
N THR A 341 3.26 -21.35 4.16
CA THR A 341 1.81 -21.45 4.04
C THR A 341 1.46 -21.83 2.62
N GLU A 342 0.64 -22.86 2.44
CA GLU A 342 0.20 -23.28 1.11
C GLU A 342 -0.94 -22.40 0.60
N MET A 343 -0.87 -22.03 -0.68
CA MET A 343 -2.01 -21.42 -1.36
C MET A 343 -3.01 -22.51 -1.75
N PRO A 344 -4.32 -22.29 -1.61
CA PRO A 344 -5.33 -23.20 -2.15
C PRO A 344 -5.10 -23.47 -3.65
N ALA A 345 -5.31 -24.72 -4.04
CA ALA A 345 -5.12 -25.15 -5.43
C ALA A 345 -5.97 -24.29 -6.39
N ASN A 346 -5.39 -23.92 -7.53
CA ASN A 346 -6.01 -23.11 -8.58
C ASN A 346 -6.47 -21.70 -8.15
N TYR A 347 -6.01 -21.19 -7.00
CA TYR A 347 -6.24 -19.78 -6.67
C TYR A 347 -5.43 -18.89 -7.62
N PRO A 348 -6.06 -18.01 -8.42
CA PRO A 348 -5.34 -17.20 -9.37
C PRO A 348 -4.66 -16.04 -8.65
N LEU A 349 -3.35 -16.13 -8.48
CA LEU A 349 -2.49 -15.06 -8.02
C LEU A 349 -2.07 -14.18 -9.21
N ASP A 350 -2.08 -12.86 -9.00
CA ASP A 350 -1.57 -11.89 -9.98
C ASP A 350 -0.20 -11.31 -9.58
N GLY A 351 0.28 -11.60 -8.36
CA GLY A 351 1.61 -11.22 -7.88
C GLY A 351 2.57 -12.40 -7.82
N ASN A 352 3.87 -12.07 -7.77
CA ASN A 352 4.94 -13.04 -7.64
C ASN A 352 5.61 -12.91 -6.29
N SER A 353 6.09 -14.01 -5.72
CA SER A 353 6.95 -13.92 -4.53
C SER A 353 8.22 -13.14 -4.85
N ILE A 354 8.57 -12.19 -3.99
CA ILE A 354 9.79 -11.39 -4.08
C ILE A 354 10.89 -11.92 -3.15
N VAL A 355 10.71 -13.09 -2.53
CA VAL A 355 11.75 -13.74 -1.71
C VAL A 355 13.10 -13.79 -2.42
N PRO A 356 13.19 -14.09 -3.74
CA PRO A 356 14.48 -14.10 -4.41
C PRO A 356 15.22 -12.76 -4.39
N LEU A 357 14.48 -11.64 -4.41
CA LEU A 357 15.05 -10.31 -4.27
C LEU A 357 15.49 -10.02 -2.83
N LEU A 358 14.71 -10.49 -1.85
CA LEU A 358 14.95 -10.22 -0.43
C LEU A 358 16.13 -11.03 0.13
N ALA A 359 16.20 -12.32 -0.23
CA ALA A 359 17.24 -13.25 0.21
C ALA A 359 18.52 -13.17 -0.65
N ASP A 360 18.48 -12.48 -1.80
CA ASP A 360 19.56 -12.48 -2.80
C ASP A 360 19.88 -13.91 -3.31
N GLU A 361 18.85 -14.75 -3.39
CA GLU A 361 18.93 -16.17 -3.72
C GLU A 361 17.85 -16.55 -4.74
N GLY A 362 18.23 -17.21 -5.84
CA GLY A 362 17.30 -17.62 -6.89
C GLY A 362 17.14 -16.59 -8.01
N SER A 363 16.04 -16.68 -8.75
CA SER A 363 15.77 -15.82 -9.92
C SER A 363 14.43 -15.10 -9.78
N PHE A 364 14.43 -13.81 -10.08
CA PHE A 364 13.21 -13.00 -10.20
C PHE A 364 13.08 -12.46 -11.63
N GLU A 365 11.87 -12.51 -12.19
CA GLU A 365 11.62 -11.97 -13.53
C GLU A 365 11.48 -10.44 -13.46
N ASN A 366 12.56 -9.74 -13.78
CA ASN A 366 12.64 -8.28 -13.68
C ASN A 366 11.73 -7.54 -14.67
N ASP A 367 11.39 -8.16 -15.81
CA ASP A 367 10.64 -7.54 -16.92
C ASP A 367 9.17 -7.98 -17.01
N ARG A 368 8.63 -8.54 -15.92
CA ARG A 368 7.20 -8.88 -15.88
C ARG A 368 6.35 -7.61 -16.00
N PRO A 369 5.20 -7.66 -16.69
CA PRO A 369 4.29 -6.53 -16.73
C PRO A 369 3.55 -6.32 -15.41
N ILE A 370 3.30 -5.05 -15.06
CA ILE A 370 2.41 -4.64 -13.97
C ILE A 370 1.21 -3.94 -14.58
N PHE A 371 0.02 -4.35 -14.18
CA PHE A 371 -1.23 -3.84 -14.75
C PHE A 371 -2.08 -3.15 -13.69
N PHE A 372 -2.77 -2.11 -14.13
CA PHE A 372 -3.79 -1.44 -13.34
C PHE A 372 -5.05 -1.26 -14.18
N HIS A 373 -6.21 -1.54 -13.60
CA HIS A 373 -7.49 -1.41 -14.27
C HIS A 373 -8.45 -0.55 -13.46
N PHE A 374 -8.96 0.50 -14.11
CA PHE A 374 -9.79 1.50 -13.45
C PHE A 374 -10.95 1.95 -14.33
N PRO A 375 -11.98 1.10 -14.49
CA PRO A 375 -13.12 1.36 -15.35
C PRO A 375 -14.13 2.35 -14.71
N ILE A 376 -13.63 3.36 -13.98
CA ILE A 376 -14.42 4.24 -13.10
C ILE A 376 -13.98 5.71 -13.22
N TYR A 377 -14.79 6.64 -12.71
CA TYR A 377 -14.47 8.07 -12.62
C TYR A 377 -14.15 8.48 -11.18
N LEU A 378 -13.08 9.24 -11.01
CA LEU A 378 -12.80 9.97 -9.77
C LEU A 378 -12.70 11.47 -10.05
N GLN A 379 -13.53 12.25 -9.36
CA GLN A 379 -13.48 13.71 -9.44
C GLN A 379 -12.14 14.25 -8.91
N ALA A 380 -11.76 15.43 -9.40
CA ALA A 380 -10.69 16.23 -8.84
C ALA A 380 -10.91 16.51 -7.35
N TYR A 381 -9.83 16.50 -6.56
CA TYR A 381 -9.79 17.12 -5.23
C TYR A 381 -9.70 18.64 -5.39
N SER A 382 -8.77 19.11 -6.23
CA SER A 382 -8.66 20.51 -6.63
C SER A 382 -8.74 20.62 -8.15
N LYS A 383 -9.79 21.24 -8.67
CA LYS A 383 -9.96 21.37 -10.13
C LYS A 383 -8.82 22.18 -10.73
N GLY A 384 -8.13 21.61 -11.72
CA GLY A 384 -6.92 22.20 -12.32
C GLY A 384 -5.65 22.11 -11.46
N GLY A 385 -5.73 21.52 -10.27
CA GLY A 385 -4.65 21.52 -9.28
C GLY A 385 -4.12 20.16 -8.88
N ASP A 386 -4.67 19.05 -9.40
CA ASP A 386 -4.26 17.68 -9.05
C ASP A 386 -3.13 17.12 -9.93
N ASP A 387 -2.63 17.91 -10.89
CA ASP A 387 -1.60 17.50 -11.86
C ASP A 387 -1.93 16.23 -12.67
N ALA A 388 -3.24 15.95 -12.78
CA ALA A 388 -3.80 14.82 -13.52
C ALA A 388 -3.82 15.09 -15.04
N ARG A 389 -4.51 14.23 -15.79
CA ARG A 389 -4.67 14.35 -17.25
C ARG A 389 -5.52 15.56 -17.64
N ASP A 390 -6.52 15.87 -16.83
CA ASP A 390 -7.40 17.01 -17.02
C ASP A 390 -7.83 17.63 -15.68
N ALA A 391 -8.43 18.81 -15.76
CA ALA A 391 -8.77 19.61 -14.58
C ALA A 391 -9.99 19.09 -13.79
N LEU A 392 -10.82 18.21 -14.34
CA LEU A 392 -12.08 17.80 -13.69
C LEU A 392 -11.98 16.45 -12.98
N PHE A 393 -11.03 15.61 -13.39
CA PHE A 393 -10.88 14.25 -12.88
C PHE A 393 -9.43 13.94 -12.54
N ARG A 394 -9.22 13.25 -11.42
CA ARG A 394 -7.91 12.62 -11.11
C ARG A 394 -7.65 11.45 -12.03
N THR A 395 -8.73 10.77 -12.40
CA THR A 395 -8.71 9.78 -13.46
C THR A 395 -10.10 9.64 -14.09
N ARG A 396 -10.07 9.50 -15.40
CA ARG A 396 -11.18 9.01 -16.21
C ARG A 396 -11.04 7.49 -16.37
N PRO A 397 -12.08 6.78 -16.84
CA PRO A 397 -12.00 5.34 -17.02
C PRO A 397 -10.86 4.96 -17.97
N GLY A 398 -9.97 4.10 -17.48
CA GLY A 398 -8.78 3.69 -18.21
C GLY A 398 -8.08 2.49 -17.59
N SER A 399 -7.00 2.09 -18.23
CA SER A 399 -6.10 1.04 -17.75
C SER A 399 -4.66 1.38 -18.06
N VAL A 400 -3.74 0.85 -17.25
CA VAL A 400 -2.31 1.12 -17.35
C VAL A 400 -1.54 -0.18 -17.37
N VAL A 401 -0.48 -0.23 -18.18
CA VAL A 401 0.52 -1.30 -18.14
C VAL A 401 1.92 -0.70 -18.04
N ILE A 402 2.75 -1.29 -17.19
CA ILE A 402 4.18 -0.98 -17.06
C ILE A 402 4.95 -2.25 -17.44
N LYS A 403 5.88 -2.15 -18.39
CA LYS A 403 6.79 -3.24 -18.78
C LYS A 403 8.13 -2.67 -19.28
N GLY A 404 9.25 -3.20 -18.82
CA GLY A 404 10.57 -2.61 -19.06
C GLY A 404 10.59 -1.17 -18.60
N ASN A 405 11.17 -0.25 -19.36
CA ASN A 405 11.14 1.18 -19.01
C ASN A 405 9.84 1.88 -19.46
N TRP A 406 8.91 1.15 -20.08
CA TRP A 406 7.74 1.75 -20.71
C TRP A 406 6.50 1.66 -19.83
N LYS A 407 5.71 2.72 -19.85
CA LYS A 407 4.39 2.79 -19.25
C LYS A 407 3.38 3.33 -20.26
N LEU A 408 2.27 2.63 -20.40
CA LEU A 408 1.17 3.03 -21.26
C LEU A 408 -0.08 3.28 -20.41
N HIS A 409 -0.70 4.44 -20.57
CA HIS A 409 -2.07 4.70 -20.16
C HIS A 409 -2.99 4.58 -21.38
N TYR A 410 -4.14 3.91 -21.21
CA TYR A 410 -5.21 3.84 -22.20
C TYR A 410 -6.52 4.31 -21.59
N TYR A 411 -7.21 5.23 -22.26
CA TYR A 411 -8.47 5.81 -21.80
C TYR A 411 -9.64 5.38 -22.69
N TYR A 412 -10.71 4.88 -22.07
CA TYR A 412 -11.86 4.31 -22.81
C TYR A 412 -12.77 5.37 -23.43
N GLU A 413 -12.74 6.61 -22.92
CA GLU A 413 -13.62 7.68 -23.38
C GLU A 413 -13.31 8.18 -24.79
N ASP A 414 -12.04 8.17 -25.18
CA ASP A 414 -11.51 8.78 -26.40
C ASP A 414 -10.47 7.90 -27.10
N ASN A 415 -10.22 6.68 -26.60
CA ASN A 415 -9.20 5.75 -27.05
C ASN A 415 -7.77 6.35 -27.01
N ALA A 416 -7.56 7.39 -26.21
CA ALA A 416 -6.26 8.05 -26.10
C ALA A 416 -5.23 7.09 -25.48
N LYS A 417 -4.00 7.21 -25.98
CA LYS A 417 -2.82 6.50 -25.49
C LYS A 417 -1.79 7.53 -25.01
N GLU A 418 -1.29 7.35 -23.81
CA GLU A 418 -0.15 8.10 -23.30
C GLU A 418 0.97 7.11 -23.00
N LEU A 419 2.10 7.25 -23.72
CA LEU A 419 3.25 6.36 -23.59
C LEU A 419 4.41 7.13 -23.01
N TYR A 420 4.99 6.62 -21.92
CA TYR A 420 6.13 7.24 -21.23
C TYR A 420 7.28 6.24 -21.11
N ASN A 421 8.51 6.76 -21.12
CA ASN A 421 9.70 6.00 -20.75
C ASN A 421 10.16 6.46 -19.36
N LEU A 422 9.88 5.66 -18.33
CA LEU A 422 10.08 6.00 -16.92
C LEU A 422 11.57 6.09 -16.50
N GLU A 423 12.50 5.55 -17.29
CA GLU A 423 13.93 5.69 -17.02
C GLU A 423 14.38 7.14 -17.26
N ASN A 424 13.83 7.79 -18.29
CA ASN A 424 14.20 9.14 -18.69
C ASN A 424 13.17 10.20 -18.28
N ASP A 425 11.93 9.80 -18.05
CA ASP A 425 10.79 10.67 -17.73
C ASP A 425 9.90 10.04 -16.65
N ILE A 426 10.42 10.00 -15.42
CA ILE A 426 9.64 9.55 -14.25
C ILE A 426 8.48 10.50 -13.92
N SER A 427 8.53 11.71 -14.45
CA SER A 427 7.51 12.76 -14.28
C SER A 427 6.36 12.65 -15.29
N GLU A 428 6.43 11.71 -16.23
CA GLU A 428 5.39 11.45 -17.24
C GLU A 428 4.90 12.73 -17.95
N ARG A 429 5.86 13.52 -18.46
CA ARG A 429 5.64 14.81 -19.10
C ARG A 429 5.77 14.77 -20.63
N ASP A 430 6.60 13.90 -21.20
CA ASP A 430 6.73 13.76 -22.66
C ASP A 430 5.95 12.53 -23.14
N ASN A 431 4.73 12.74 -23.64
CA ASN A 431 3.96 11.65 -24.24
C ASN A 431 4.60 11.22 -25.57
N LEU A 432 5.16 10.01 -25.58
CA LEU A 432 5.88 9.41 -26.69
C LEU A 432 4.99 8.57 -27.63
N ALA A 433 3.67 8.51 -27.42
CA ALA A 433 2.79 7.61 -28.17
C ALA A 433 2.85 7.84 -29.68
N ASP A 434 2.79 9.10 -30.13
CA ASP A 434 2.86 9.46 -31.55
C ASP A 434 4.28 9.34 -32.12
N LYS A 435 5.30 9.55 -31.27
CA LYS A 435 6.71 9.41 -31.65
C LYS A 435 7.15 7.94 -31.75
N ASN A 436 6.48 7.04 -31.03
CA ASN A 436 6.81 5.61 -30.94
C ASN A 436 5.55 4.73 -31.11
N PRO A 437 4.85 4.81 -32.25
CA PRO A 437 3.54 4.16 -32.42
C PRO A 437 3.63 2.63 -32.37
N GLN A 438 4.74 2.04 -32.82
CA GLN A 438 4.97 0.59 -32.70
C GLN A 438 5.02 0.15 -31.23
N LYS A 439 5.75 0.88 -30.38
CA LYS A 439 5.84 0.58 -28.95
C LYS A 439 4.52 0.83 -28.22
N ALA A 440 3.82 1.90 -28.56
CA ALA A 440 2.49 2.18 -28.02
C ALA A 440 1.51 1.03 -28.33
N ASN A 441 1.52 0.51 -29.55
CA ASN A 441 0.68 -0.61 -29.96
C ASN A 441 1.10 -1.94 -29.31
N GLU A 442 2.40 -2.20 -29.14
CA GLU A 442 2.91 -3.37 -28.40
C GLU A 442 2.38 -3.37 -26.96
N MET A 443 2.57 -2.26 -26.23
CA MET A 443 2.08 -2.11 -24.86
C MET A 443 0.56 -2.19 -24.79
N TYR A 444 -0.14 -1.63 -25.77
CA TYR A 444 -1.60 -1.69 -25.83
C TYR A 444 -2.11 -3.11 -26.03
N GLN A 445 -1.49 -3.88 -26.93
CA GLN A 445 -1.86 -5.28 -27.14
C GLN A 445 -1.64 -6.12 -25.88
N LEU A 446 -0.50 -5.93 -25.21
CA LEU A 446 -0.21 -6.58 -23.93
C LEU A 446 -1.29 -6.28 -22.87
N LEU A 447 -1.74 -5.02 -22.81
CA LEU A 447 -2.83 -4.62 -21.93
C LEU A 447 -4.16 -5.27 -22.33
N GLN A 448 -4.49 -5.35 -23.62
CA GLN A 448 -5.72 -5.99 -24.09
C GLN A 448 -5.74 -7.50 -23.77
N ASP A 449 -4.61 -8.18 -23.96
CA ASP A 449 -4.48 -9.60 -23.68
C ASP A 449 -4.71 -9.90 -22.20
N TRP A 450 -4.10 -9.10 -21.30
CA TRP A 450 -4.32 -9.21 -19.86
C TRP A 450 -5.76 -8.92 -19.46
N LEU A 451 -6.40 -7.88 -20.03
CA LEU A 451 -7.81 -7.58 -19.77
C LEU A 451 -8.72 -8.77 -20.15
N LYS A 452 -8.44 -9.43 -21.27
CA LYS A 452 -9.16 -10.62 -21.72
C LYS A 452 -8.92 -11.82 -20.80
N GLU A 453 -7.67 -12.08 -20.44
CA GLU A 453 -7.28 -13.20 -19.56
C GLU A 453 -7.94 -13.10 -18.18
N THR A 454 -7.99 -11.88 -17.62
CA THR A 454 -8.57 -11.62 -16.30
C THR A 454 -10.09 -11.47 -16.32
N GLY A 455 -10.73 -11.48 -17.49
CA GLY A 455 -12.17 -11.21 -17.62
C GLY A 455 -12.56 -9.81 -17.18
N SER A 456 -11.65 -8.84 -17.34
CA SER A 456 -11.82 -7.45 -16.92
C SER A 456 -13.00 -6.80 -17.64
N LYS A 457 -13.87 -6.12 -16.88
CA LYS A 457 -15.01 -5.37 -17.43
C LYS A 457 -14.60 -3.97 -17.83
N THR A 458 -14.83 -3.58 -19.08
CA THR A 458 -14.57 -2.22 -19.57
C THR A 458 -15.88 -1.43 -19.72
N PRO A 459 -15.87 -0.10 -19.52
CA PRO A 459 -17.07 0.71 -19.76
C PRO A 459 -17.35 0.81 -21.26
N THR A 460 -18.58 0.45 -21.66
CA THR A 460 -19.01 0.47 -23.07
C THR A 460 -20.28 1.29 -23.29
N GLU A 461 -21.02 1.60 -22.23
CA GLU A 461 -22.27 2.34 -22.29
C GLU A 461 -22.02 3.85 -22.28
N ALA A 462 -22.54 4.55 -23.28
CA ALA A 462 -22.51 6.01 -23.32
C ALA A 462 -23.40 6.61 -22.22
N ASN A 463 -22.95 7.71 -21.62
CA ASN A 463 -23.75 8.50 -20.69
C ASN A 463 -24.63 9.49 -21.49
N PRO A 464 -25.97 9.35 -21.51
CA PRO A 464 -26.86 10.21 -22.29
C PRO A 464 -26.91 11.66 -21.79
N LYS A 465 -26.33 11.94 -20.60
CA LYS A 465 -26.27 13.28 -20.01
C LYS A 465 -24.95 14.01 -20.28
N TYR A 466 -24.04 13.40 -21.04
CA TYR A 466 -22.80 14.05 -21.47
C TYR A 466 -23.10 15.29 -22.32
N ASP A 467 -22.40 16.39 -22.05
CA ASP A 467 -22.55 17.66 -22.75
C ASP A 467 -21.15 18.21 -23.06
N ALA A 468 -20.71 18.03 -24.31
CA ALA A 468 -19.38 18.42 -24.76
C ALA A 468 -19.14 19.95 -24.71
N ALA A 469 -20.17 20.75 -24.98
CA ALA A 469 -20.06 22.21 -24.95
C ALA A 469 -19.88 22.68 -23.50
N LYS A 470 -20.67 22.13 -22.58
CA LYS A 470 -20.56 22.45 -21.16
C LYS A 470 -19.26 21.94 -20.54
N GLU A 471 -18.79 20.75 -20.92
CA GLU A 471 -17.47 20.25 -20.49
C GLU A 471 -16.35 21.18 -20.96
N LYS A 472 -16.36 21.57 -22.25
CA LYS A 472 -15.36 22.50 -22.79
C LYS A 472 -15.34 23.82 -22.03
N THR A 473 -16.49 24.47 -21.85
CA THR A 473 -16.61 25.73 -21.10
C THR A 473 -16.15 25.58 -19.65
N GLU A 474 -16.36 24.43 -19.02
CA GLU A 474 -15.89 24.19 -17.66
C GLU A 474 -14.37 23.98 -17.61
N LEU A 475 -13.78 23.27 -18.57
CA LEU A 475 -12.32 23.05 -18.65
C LEU A 475 -11.53 24.33 -18.93
N GLU A 476 -12.07 25.23 -19.76
CA GLU A 476 -11.44 26.53 -20.08
C GLU A 476 -11.23 27.44 -18.85
N LYS A 477 -11.86 27.14 -17.71
CA LYS A 477 -11.66 27.88 -16.45
C LYS A 477 -10.33 27.56 -15.77
N TYR A 478 -9.62 26.52 -16.19
CA TYR A 478 -8.44 25.97 -15.53
C TYR A 478 -7.22 25.83 -16.47
N GLN A 479 -7.32 26.35 -17.69
CA GLN A 479 -6.19 26.54 -18.63
C GLN A 479 -5.59 27.92 -18.39
#